data_AF-A0A1Y4TS80-F1
#
_entry.id   AF-A0A1Y4TS80-F1
#
_cell.length_a   1.000
_cell.length_b   1.000
_cell.length_c   1.000
_cell.angle_alpha   90.00
_cell.angle_beta   90.00
_cell.angle_gamma   90.00
#
_symmetry.space_group_name_H-M   'P 1'
#
loop_
_entity.id
_entity.type
_entity.pdbx_description
1 polymer ?
#
loop_
_entity_poly.entity_id
_entity_poly.type
_entity_poly.pdbx_seq_one_letter_code
_entity_poly.pdbx_strand_id
1 'polypeptide(L)'
;MKRKMVKRMALAAAGMAAISLTACGGTKGVSNAKGEEPIPASEAFGQEGVWFYSDSAAAKDEKVDSVMSFDGKGNVTTYKTDITYSNLQGLSEKEIVELAKEQDQTVFKTDMQDFAESAEKSKEKAEEEKEDLDSRMEEIQQALVDYPEEYETINADREDLQQEIDNYDELLVRIPQAAYQEPDAQPFTLKLETDQTGNNTASETLVYSCRSGLNADVSEADGDSWQPYRETEEEIELYPGLGVQEVYDMRFQGFGTLVLMTGEDHPGFSLDTPDARGVEVD
;
A
#
# COMPACT_ATOMS: atom_id res chain seq x y z
N MET A 1 -62.30 -13.65 -19.06
CA MET A 1 -60.90 -13.74 -19.56
C MET A 1 -60.02 -12.88 -18.67
N LYS A 2 -59.00 -13.47 -18.02
CA LYS A 2 -57.76 -12.84 -17.52
C LYS A 2 -56.92 -13.95 -16.87
N ARG A 3 -56.14 -14.67 -17.69
CA ARG A 3 -55.12 -15.61 -17.19
C ARG A 3 -53.89 -14.78 -16.79
N LYS A 4 -53.57 -14.74 -15.50
CA LYS A 4 -52.29 -14.17 -15.03
C LYS A 4 -51.20 -15.21 -15.29
N MET A 5 -50.29 -14.87 -16.19
CA MET A 5 -49.09 -15.63 -16.54
C MET A 5 -48.08 -15.42 -15.41
N VAL A 6 -47.78 -16.47 -14.64
CA VAL A 6 -46.67 -16.47 -13.68
C VAL A 6 -45.40 -16.79 -14.48
N LYS A 7 -44.55 -15.78 -14.70
CA LYS A 7 -43.20 -16.00 -15.22
C LYS A 7 -42.39 -16.70 -14.14
N ARG A 8 -41.95 -17.94 -14.41
CA ARG A 8 -40.96 -18.64 -13.60
C ARG A 8 -39.60 -18.05 -13.95
N MET A 9 -38.99 -17.31 -13.03
CA MET A 9 -37.55 -17.04 -13.08
C MET A 9 -36.84 -18.34 -12.76
N ALA A 10 -36.11 -18.87 -13.74
CA ALA A 10 -35.14 -19.93 -13.50
C ALA A 10 -33.93 -19.28 -12.82
N LEU A 11 -33.74 -19.57 -11.54
CA LEU A 11 -32.48 -19.30 -10.85
C LEU A 11 -31.47 -20.30 -11.41
N ALA A 12 -30.59 -19.85 -12.31
CA ALA A 12 -29.42 -20.61 -12.68
C ALA A 12 -28.45 -20.52 -11.50
N ALA A 13 -28.37 -21.60 -10.71
CA ALA A 13 -27.28 -21.77 -9.76
C ALA A 13 -26.01 -22.02 -10.58
N ALA A 14 -25.22 -20.97 -10.81
CA ALA A 14 -23.84 -21.12 -11.25
C ALA A 14 -23.12 -21.93 -10.16
N GLY A 15 -22.80 -23.18 -10.48
CA GLY A 15 -21.97 -24.00 -9.62
C GLY A 15 -20.60 -23.35 -9.59
N MET A 16 -20.17 -22.89 -8.42
CA MET A 16 -18.77 -22.54 -8.17
C MET A 16 -17.96 -23.79 -8.52
N ALA A 17 -17.34 -23.79 -9.69
CA ALA A 17 -16.21 -24.66 -9.92
C ALA A 17 -15.18 -24.22 -8.88
N ALA A 18 -14.80 -25.11 -7.99
CA ALA A 18 -13.64 -24.88 -7.13
C ALA A 18 -12.41 -24.87 -8.04
N ILE A 19 -12.14 -23.72 -8.66
CA ILE A 19 -10.87 -23.44 -9.30
C ILE A 19 -9.91 -23.34 -8.14
N SER A 20 -9.17 -24.40 -7.84
CA SER A 20 -8.08 -24.30 -6.89
C SER A 20 -6.95 -23.57 -7.60
N LEU A 21 -6.70 -22.30 -7.26
CA LEU A 21 -5.43 -21.63 -7.62
C LEU A 21 -4.21 -22.35 -7.00
N THR A 22 -4.45 -23.23 -6.02
CA THR A 22 -3.42 -24.09 -5.45
C THR A 22 -2.93 -25.15 -6.43
N ALA A 23 -1.64 -25.06 -6.73
CA ALA A 23 -0.86 -25.94 -7.58
C ALA A 23 -0.88 -27.41 -7.12
N CYS A 24 -1.89 -28.17 -7.54
CA CYS A 24 -1.78 -29.63 -7.57
C CYS A 24 -1.03 -30.07 -8.83
N GLY A 25 0.30 -29.91 -8.79
CA GLY A 25 1.23 -30.65 -9.65
C GLY A 25 1.92 -29.82 -10.73
N GLY A 26 3.14 -29.36 -10.44
CA GLY A 26 4.15 -29.20 -11.50
C GLY A 26 4.95 -27.91 -11.53
N THR A 27 4.59 -26.86 -10.80
CA THR A 27 5.42 -25.66 -10.56
C THR A 27 4.93 -25.02 -9.27
N LYS A 28 5.86 -24.65 -8.37
CA LYS A 28 5.53 -24.21 -7.01
C LYS A 28 5.14 -22.73 -7.05
N GLY A 29 3.96 -22.36 -6.57
CA GLY A 29 3.54 -20.96 -6.41
C GLY A 29 2.98 -20.27 -7.66
N VAL A 30 2.38 -21.07 -8.57
CA VAL A 30 1.84 -20.60 -9.84
C VAL A 30 0.35 -20.88 -9.88
N SER A 31 -0.46 -19.86 -10.17
CA SER A 31 -1.86 -20.05 -10.54
C SER A 31 -1.93 -20.88 -11.82
N ASN A 32 -2.47 -22.08 -11.70
CA ASN A 32 -2.70 -23.00 -12.81
C ASN A 32 -4.18 -23.13 -13.17
N ALA A 33 -4.98 -22.08 -12.90
CA ALA A 33 -6.36 -22.06 -13.31
C ALA A 33 -6.47 -22.36 -14.82
N LYS A 34 -7.41 -23.23 -15.19
CA LYS A 34 -7.70 -23.61 -16.57
C LYS A 34 -9.14 -23.30 -16.88
N GLY A 35 -9.38 -22.62 -17.99
CA GLY A 35 -10.71 -22.23 -18.43
C GLY A 35 -10.68 -21.56 -19.79
N GLU A 36 -11.85 -21.36 -20.38
CA GLU A 36 -12.01 -20.56 -21.59
C GLU A 36 -12.38 -19.10 -21.28
N GLU A 37 -12.88 -18.84 -20.06
CA GLU A 37 -13.34 -17.52 -19.60
C GLU A 37 -12.35 -16.92 -18.59
N PRO A 38 -12.04 -15.61 -18.70
CA PRO A 38 -11.23 -14.90 -17.70
C PRO A 38 -11.86 -14.93 -16.30
N ILE A 39 -11.02 -14.83 -15.27
CA ILE A 39 -11.45 -14.89 -13.86
C ILE A 39 -11.81 -13.47 -13.37
N PRO A 40 -13.03 -13.23 -12.84
CA PRO A 40 -13.42 -11.97 -12.22
C PRO A 40 -12.60 -11.62 -10.97
N ALA A 41 -12.50 -10.34 -10.60
CA ALA A 41 -11.71 -9.89 -9.44
C ALA A 41 -12.22 -10.48 -8.12
N SER A 42 -13.53 -10.55 -7.91
CA SER A 42 -14.19 -11.14 -6.74
C SER A 42 -13.85 -12.61 -6.57
N GLU A 43 -13.72 -13.34 -7.68
CA GLU A 43 -13.29 -14.74 -7.68
C GLU A 43 -11.77 -14.87 -7.48
N ALA A 44 -10.98 -13.98 -8.08
CA ALA A 44 -9.53 -14.01 -8.00
C ALA A 44 -9.02 -13.68 -6.58
N PHE A 45 -9.51 -12.61 -5.98
CA PHE A 45 -9.16 -12.20 -4.61
C PHE A 45 -9.91 -12.98 -3.53
N GLY A 46 -11.01 -13.64 -3.89
CA GLY A 46 -11.74 -14.56 -3.01
C GLY A 46 -11.00 -15.88 -2.74
N GLN A 47 -9.80 -16.06 -3.29
CA GLN A 47 -8.99 -17.27 -3.16
C GLN A 47 -7.65 -16.98 -2.49
N GLU A 48 -7.00 -18.03 -1.97
CA GLU A 48 -5.61 -17.93 -1.51
C GLU A 48 -4.69 -17.60 -2.70
N GLY A 49 -3.85 -16.58 -2.55
CA GLY A 49 -2.94 -16.16 -3.61
C GLY A 49 -1.95 -15.08 -3.18
N VAL A 50 -0.79 -15.06 -3.82
CA VAL A 50 0.24 -14.03 -3.63
C VAL A 50 0.31 -13.15 -4.86
N TRP A 51 0.05 -11.86 -4.65
CA TRP A 51 0.04 -10.83 -5.68
C TRP A 51 1.17 -9.84 -5.46
N PHE A 52 1.62 -9.21 -6.54
CA PHE A 52 2.73 -8.29 -6.61
C PHE A 52 2.20 -6.97 -7.14
N TYR A 53 2.41 -5.91 -6.38
CA TYR A 53 2.12 -4.55 -6.80
C TYR A 53 3.42 -3.83 -7.15
N SER A 54 3.37 -3.09 -8.26
CA SER A 54 4.47 -2.30 -8.81
C SER A 54 3.92 -1.02 -9.45
N ASP A 55 4.75 0.02 -9.52
CA ASP A 55 4.42 1.25 -10.27
C ASP A 55 4.30 1.01 -11.79
N SER A 56 4.95 -0.01 -12.33
CA SER A 56 4.86 -0.35 -13.75
C SER A 56 4.80 -1.86 -14.04
N ALA A 57 4.79 -2.22 -15.32
CA ALA A 57 4.70 -3.60 -15.75
C ALA A 57 5.91 -4.42 -15.28
N ALA A 58 5.66 -5.67 -14.88
CA ALA A 58 6.66 -6.62 -14.43
C ALA A 58 7.81 -6.76 -15.44
N ALA A 59 9.00 -6.40 -14.97
CA ALA A 59 10.26 -6.56 -15.68
C ALA A 59 11.36 -6.96 -14.68
N LYS A 60 12.46 -7.53 -15.17
CA LYS A 60 13.50 -8.11 -14.29
C LYS A 60 14.04 -7.15 -13.22
N ASP A 61 14.23 -5.88 -13.58
CA ASP A 61 14.78 -4.85 -12.70
C ASP A 61 13.66 -3.97 -12.10
N GLU A 62 12.40 -4.25 -12.44
CA GLU A 62 11.25 -3.53 -11.91
C GLU A 62 11.07 -3.88 -10.44
N LYS A 63 10.83 -2.86 -9.62
CA LYS A 63 10.57 -3.03 -8.21
C LYS A 63 9.22 -3.70 -8.00
N VAL A 64 9.17 -4.59 -7.01
CA VAL A 64 7.93 -5.01 -6.39
C VAL A 64 7.82 -4.15 -5.15
N ASP A 65 6.91 -3.17 -5.18
CA ASP A 65 6.74 -2.22 -4.08
C ASP A 65 5.99 -2.89 -2.92
N SER A 66 5.10 -3.83 -3.24
CA SER A 66 4.38 -4.62 -2.23
C SER A 66 4.09 -6.03 -2.68
N VAL A 67 4.16 -6.95 -1.72
CA VAL A 67 3.65 -8.32 -1.82
C VAL A 67 2.36 -8.42 -1.01
N MET A 68 1.28 -8.83 -1.68
CA MET A 68 -0.06 -8.95 -1.09
C MET A 68 -0.45 -10.42 -0.99
N SER A 69 -0.71 -10.90 0.22
CA SER A 69 -1.15 -12.27 0.48
C SER A 69 -2.64 -12.30 0.82
N PHE A 70 -3.44 -12.84 -0.09
CA PHE A 70 -4.86 -13.08 0.11
C PHE A 70 -5.08 -14.44 0.77
N ASP A 71 -5.96 -14.51 1.76
CA ASP A 71 -6.17 -15.70 2.59
C ASP A 71 -7.35 -16.59 2.13
N GLY A 72 -8.01 -16.21 1.03
CA GLY A 72 -9.22 -16.88 0.52
C GLY A 72 -10.45 -16.78 1.42
N LYS A 73 -10.41 -15.93 2.45
CA LYS A 73 -11.50 -15.70 3.43
C LYS A 73 -11.92 -14.24 3.48
N GLY A 74 -11.50 -13.44 2.50
CA GLY A 74 -11.83 -12.03 2.39
C GLY A 74 -10.84 -11.10 3.08
N ASN A 75 -9.63 -11.58 3.42
CA ASN A 75 -8.58 -10.73 4.00
C ASN A 75 -7.33 -10.72 3.12
N VAL A 76 -6.60 -9.61 3.21
CA VAL A 76 -5.30 -9.39 2.57
C VAL A 76 -4.29 -8.94 3.62
N THR A 77 -3.07 -9.46 3.51
CA THR A 77 -1.91 -8.96 4.26
C THR A 77 -0.92 -8.35 3.27
N THR A 78 -0.52 -7.10 3.50
CA THR A 78 0.38 -6.37 2.60
C THR A 78 1.73 -6.17 3.27
N TYR A 79 2.79 -6.56 2.58
CA TYR A 79 4.18 -6.38 2.99
C TYR A 79 4.84 -5.40 2.01
N LYS A 80 5.45 -4.33 2.53
CA LYS A 80 6.29 -3.44 1.73
C LYS A 80 7.61 -4.14 1.43
N THR A 81 8.11 -3.99 0.22
CA THR A 81 9.35 -4.67 -0.18
C THR A 81 10.28 -3.75 -0.95
N ASP A 82 11.60 -3.97 -0.80
CA ASP A 82 12.61 -3.38 -1.68
C ASP A 82 13.30 -4.50 -2.48
N ILE A 83 12.49 -5.21 -3.27
CA ILE A 83 12.94 -6.29 -4.16
C ILE A 83 12.54 -6.01 -5.60
N THR A 84 13.07 -6.81 -6.51
CA THR A 84 12.69 -6.81 -7.93
C THR A 84 12.05 -8.14 -8.32
N TYR A 85 11.40 -8.19 -9.48
CA TYR A 85 10.89 -9.47 -10.00
C TYR A 85 11.99 -10.51 -10.19
N SER A 86 13.25 -10.11 -10.42
CA SER A 86 14.37 -11.08 -10.49
C SER A 86 14.57 -11.85 -9.19
N ASN A 87 14.24 -11.25 -8.04
CA ASN A 87 14.39 -11.90 -6.73
C ASN A 87 13.36 -13.01 -6.49
N LEU A 88 12.28 -13.05 -7.27
CA LEU A 88 11.22 -14.06 -7.16
C LEU A 88 11.60 -15.38 -7.84
N GLN A 89 12.66 -15.38 -8.67
CA GLN A 89 12.98 -16.52 -9.52
C GLN A 89 13.28 -17.78 -8.70
N GLY A 90 12.52 -18.84 -8.98
CA GLY A 90 12.69 -20.16 -8.35
C GLY A 90 12.13 -20.26 -6.94
N LEU A 91 11.52 -19.20 -6.40
CA LEU A 91 10.86 -19.23 -5.10
C LEU A 91 9.42 -19.75 -5.22
N SER A 92 9.00 -20.52 -4.23
CA SER A 92 7.58 -20.84 -4.02
C SER A 92 6.84 -19.69 -3.36
N GLU A 93 5.50 -19.66 -3.43
CA GLU A 93 4.66 -18.67 -2.72
C GLU A 93 5.03 -18.52 -1.24
N LYS A 94 5.29 -19.64 -0.54
CA LYS A 94 5.71 -19.58 0.85
C LYS A 94 7.07 -18.87 1.02
N GLU A 95 8.04 -19.20 0.17
CA GLU A 95 9.36 -18.56 0.22
C GLU A 95 9.28 -17.07 -0.16
N ILE A 96 8.38 -16.71 -1.09
CA ILE A 96 8.09 -15.32 -1.46
C ILE A 96 7.49 -14.56 -0.27
N VAL A 97 6.53 -15.15 0.44
CA VAL A 97 5.93 -14.50 1.64
C VAL A 97 6.96 -14.35 2.76
N GLU A 98 7.81 -15.34 3.01
CA GLU A 98 8.90 -15.19 4.01
C GLU A 98 9.91 -14.11 3.58
N LEU A 99 10.28 -14.07 2.30
CA LEU A 99 11.11 -12.97 1.76
C LEU A 99 10.44 -11.62 1.98
N ALA A 100 9.14 -11.52 1.70
CA ALA A 100 8.37 -10.29 1.88
C ALA A 100 8.37 -9.81 3.35
N LYS A 101 8.24 -10.73 4.32
CA LYS A 101 8.33 -10.40 5.75
C LYS A 101 9.72 -9.89 6.15
N GLU A 102 10.77 -10.53 5.66
CA GLU A 102 12.16 -10.09 5.91
C GLU A 102 12.40 -8.69 5.32
N GLN A 103 11.83 -8.43 4.14
CA GLN A 103 11.93 -7.15 3.44
C GLN A 103 11.11 -6.07 4.11
N ASP A 104 9.89 -6.35 4.55
CA ASP A 104 9.04 -5.38 5.28
C ASP A 104 9.72 -4.92 6.57
N GLN A 105 10.34 -5.85 7.31
CA GLN A 105 11.15 -5.50 8.48
C GLN A 105 12.40 -4.68 8.12
N THR A 106 13.01 -4.95 6.96
CA THR A 106 14.20 -4.22 6.50
C THR A 106 13.83 -2.80 6.09
N VAL A 107 12.76 -2.64 5.29
CA VAL A 107 12.18 -1.36 4.89
C VAL A 107 11.82 -0.54 6.13
N PHE A 108 11.14 -1.14 7.11
CA PHE A 108 10.85 -0.44 8.37
C PHE A 108 12.10 0.12 9.07
N LYS A 109 13.20 -0.65 9.12
CA LYS A 109 14.44 -0.18 9.75
C LYS A 109 15.08 0.95 8.95
N THR A 110 15.10 0.85 7.63
CA THR A 110 15.60 1.90 6.73
C THR A 110 14.76 3.17 6.90
N ASP A 111 13.43 3.05 6.86
CA ASP A 111 12.49 4.15 7.08
C ASP A 111 12.77 4.86 8.42
N MET A 112 12.89 4.10 9.52
CA MET A 112 13.23 4.69 10.84
C MET A 112 14.58 5.41 10.83
N GLN A 113 15.58 4.85 10.15
CA GLN A 113 16.91 5.47 10.04
C GLN A 113 16.84 6.78 9.24
N ASP A 114 16.25 6.75 8.05
CA ASP A 114 16.10 7.90 7.17
C ASP A 114 15.31 9.02 7.85
N PHE A 115 14.29 8.66 8.62
CA PHE A 115 13.50 9.60 9.41
C PHE A 115 14.30 10.23 10.56
N ALA A 116 15.12 9.44 11.27
CA ALA A 116 16.02 9.97 12.30
C ALA A 116 17.06 10.93 11.69
N GLU A 117 17.69 10.56 10.58
CA GLU A 117 18.65 11.41 9.87
C GLU A 117 18.00 12.73 9.40
N SER A 118 16.75 12.67 8.92
CA SER A 118 16.00 13.87 8.54
C SER A 118 15.64 14.73 9.75
N ALA A 119 15.28 14.14 10.89
CA ALA A 119 15.00 14.87 12.13
C ALA A 119 16.25 15.55 12.69
N GLU A 120 17.41 14.87 12.68
CA GLU A 120 18.70 15.47 13.08
C GLU A 120 19.04 16.69 12.21
N LYS A 121 18.87 16.57 10.90
CA LYS A 121 19.14 17.66 9.97
C LYS A 121 18.20 18.86 10.15
N SER A 122 16.91 18.63 10.38
CA SER A 122 15.96 19.71 10.67
C SER A 122 16.27 20.39 12.00
N LYS A 123 16.69 19.61 13.02
CA LYS A 123 17.15 20.14 14.30
C LYS A 123 18.38 21.04 14.13
N GLU A 124 19.41 20.60 13.41
CA GLU A 124 20.62 21.39 13.14
C GLU A 124 20.26 22.73 12.49
N LYS A 125 19.34 22.72 11.52
CA LYS A 125 18.85 23.95 10.87
C LYS A 125 18.15 24.89 11.86
N ALA A 126 17.31 24.37 12.75
CA ALA A 126 16.63 25.16 13.77
C ALA A 126 17.62 25.73 14.80
N GLU A 127 18.64 24.96 15.19
CA GLU A 127 19.74 25.40 16.07
C GLU A 127 20.54 26.55 15.44
N GLU A 128 20.91 26.44 14.16
CA GLU A 128 21.60 27.50 13.41
C GLU A 128 20.78 28.78 13.31
N GLU A 129 19.48 28.68 12.97
CA GLU A 129 18.58 29.83 12.88
C GLU A 129 18.41 30.51 14.25
N LYS A 130 18.31 29.72 15.32
CA LYS A 130 18.21 30.25 16.68
C LYS A 130 19.49 30.98 17.10
N GLU A 131 20.67 30.45 16.77
CA GLU A 131 21.96 31.10 17.06
C GLU A 131 22.10 32.45 16.34
N ASP A 132 21.64 32.56 15.09
CA ASP A 132 21.60 33.84 14.36
C ASP A 132 20.67 34.86 15.06
N LEU A 133 19.49 34.42 15.51
CA LEU A 133 18.59 35.29 16.27
C LEU A 133 19.19 35.72 17.62
N ASP A 134 19.82 34.81 18.36
CA ASP A 134 20.50 35.12 19.62
C ASP A 134 21.61 36.17 19.39
N SER A 135 22.41 36.02 18.33
CA SER A 135 23.45 36.98 17.95
C SER A 135 22.86 38.35 17.60
N ARG A 136 21.79 38.39 16.79
CA ARG A 136 21.08 39.63 16.45
C ARG A 136 20.50 40.32 17.69
N MET A 137 19.96 39.56 18.63
CA MET A 137 19.46 40.11 19.88
C MET A 137 20.56 40.78 20.71
N GLU A 138 21.75 40.17 20.80
CA GLU A 138 22.91 40.76 21.47
C GLU A 138 23.38 42.06 20.79
N GLU A 139 23.43 42.09 19.46
CA GLU A 139 23.85 43.28 18.70
C GLU A 139 22.87 44.46 18.84
N ILE A 140 21.57 44.16 18.87
CA ILE A 140 20.51 45.19 18.87
C ILE A 140 20.10 45.55 20.30
N GLN A 141 20.63 44.92 21.37
CA GLN A 141 20.29 45.22 22.79
C GLN A 141 20.32 46.73 23.12
N GLN A 142 21.22 47.49 22.49
CA GLN A 142 21.34 48.94 22.68
C GLN A 142 20.33 49.77 21.84
N ALA A 143 19.81 49.22 20.74
CA ALA A 143 18.83 49.85 19.83
C ALA A 143 17.37 49.37 20.06
N LEU A 144 17.17 48.21 20.69
CA LEU A 144 15.86 47.63 21.03
C LEU A 144 15.10 48.42 22.10
N VAL A 145 15.77 49.31 22.84
CA VAL A 145 15.11 50.28 23.74
C VAL A 145 14.15 51.19 22.97
N ASP A 146 14.44 51.46 21.70
CA ASP A 146 13.64 52.35 20.84
C ASP A 146 12.58 51.61 20.01
N TYR A 147 12.60 50.27 19.95
CA TYR A 147 11.72 49.43 19.12
C TYR A 147 11.24 48.15 19.84
N PRO A 148 10.33 48.27 20.83
CA PRO A 148 9.88 47.14 21.65
C PRO A 148 9.12 46.06 20.86
N GLU A 149 8.39 46.42 19.80
CA GLU A 149 7.62 45.45 18.98
C GLU A 149 8.53 44.51 18.19
N GLU A 150 9.68 45.00 17.70
CA GLU A 150 10.67 44.19 16.99
C GLU A 150 11.38 43.22 17.95
N TYR A 151 11.62 43.66 19.19
CA TYR A 151 12.13 42.79 20.25
C TYR A 151 11.16 41.65 20.58
N GLU A 152 9.87 41.95 20.76
CA GLU A 152 8.85 40.94 21.06
C GLU A 152 8.75 39.91 19.93
N THR A 153 8.80 40.36 18.67
CA THR A 153 8.76 39.47 17.50
C THR A 153 9.97 38.52 17.46
N ILE A 154 11.19 39.05 17.60
CA ILE A 154 12.41 38.22 17.57
C ILE A 154 12.45 37.24 18.75
N ASN A 155 11.97 37.63 19.94
CA ASN A 155 11.87 36.71 21.07
C ASN A 155 10.86 35.59 20.83
N ALA A 156 9.70 35.91 20.24
CA ALA A 156 8.71 34.92 19.90
C ALA A 156 9.28 33.89 18.90
N ASP A 157 9.93 34.37 17.83
CA ASP A 157 10.59 33.49 16.85
C ASP A 157 11.65 32.59 17.51
N ARG A 158 12.44 33.13 18.45
CA ARG A 158 13.43 32.35 19.22
C ARG A 158 12.78 31.29 20.12
N GLU A 159 11.67 31.63 20.75
CA GLU A 159 10.91 30.69 21.59
C GLU A 159 10.28 29.58 20.74
N ASP A 160 9.75 29.91 19.57
CA ASP A 160 9.20 28.94 18.61
C ASP A 160 10.30 27.98 18.11
N LEU A 161 11.48 28.49 17.75
CA LEU A 161 12.63 27.65 17.38
C LEU A 161 13.11 26.76 18.52
N GLN A 162 13.13 27.26 19.76
CA GLN A 162 13.48 26.42 20.91
C GLN A 162 12.47 25.28 21.09
N GLN A 163 11.18 25.55 20.94
CA GLN A 163 10.14 24.53 21.01
C GLN A 163 10.30 23.48 19.89
N GLU A 164 10.66 23.91 18.68
CA GLU A 164 10.95 22.99 17.57
C GLU A 164 12.17 22.10 17.87
N ILE A 165 13.26 22.67 18.40
CA ILE A 165 14.45 21.92 18.82
C ILE A 165 14.10 20.88 19.89
N ASP A 166 13.33 21.29 20.91
CA ASP A 166 12.88 20.40 21.98
C ASP A 166 12.03 19.24 21.43
N ASN A 167 11.14 19.53 20.47
CA ASN A 167 10.33 18.51 19.80
C ASN A 167 11.21 17.49 19.04
N TYR A 168 12.25 17.95 18.33
CA TYR A 168 13.19 17.04 17.66
C TYR A 168 13.99 16.21 18.67
N ASP A 169 14.42 16.78 19.80
CA ASP A 169 15.10 16.02 20.86
C ASP A 169 14.22 14.90 21.41
N GLU A 170 12.94 15.18 21.66
CA GLU A 170 11.98 14.15 22.08
C GLU A 170 11.76 13.08 21.00
N LEU A 171 11.64 13.50 19.73
CA LEU A 171 11.45 12.61 18.60
C LEU A 171 12.65 11.66 18.41
N LEU A 172 13.87 12.18 18.47
CA LEU A 172 15.12 11.41 18.35
C LEU A 172 15.31 10.41 19.49
N VAL A 173 14.71 10.64 20.66
CA VAL A 173 14.64 9.65 21.75
C VAL A 173 13.63 8.55 21.45
N ARG A 174 12.52 8.88 20.77
CA ARG A 174 11.41 7.95 20.48
C ARG A 174 11.67 7.03 19.30
N ILE A 175 12.23 7.54 18.19
CA ILE A 175 12.44 6.76 16.96
C ILE A 175 13.18 5.43 17.23
N PRO A 176 14.31 5.38 17.98
CA PRO A 176 15.04 4.14 18.22
C PRO A 176 14.29 3.12 19.09
N GLN A 177 13.22 3.56 19.78
CA GLN A 177 12.38 2.70 20.61
C GLN A 177 11.24 2.05 19.81
N ALA A 178 10.99 2.52 18.58
CA ALA A 178 9.99 1.95 17.71
C ALA A 178 10.37 0.51 17.34
N ALA A 179 9.46 -0.42 17.61
CA ALA A 179 9.64 -1.82 17.29
C ALA A 179 8.84 -2.17 16.03
N TYR A 180 9.47 -2.94 15.15
CA TYR A 180 8.80 -3.54 14.02
C TYR A 180 7.62 -4.40 14.48
N GLN A 181 6.48 -4.23 13.80
CA GLN A 181 5.31 -5.07 13.97
C GLN A 181 4.94 -5.65 12.60
N GLU A 182 4.86 -6.97 12.54
CA GLU A 182 4.42 -7.65 11.31
C GLU A 182 2.97 -7.22 10.96
N PRO A 183 2.67 -6.98 9.67
CA PRO A 183 1.32 -6.64 9.23
C PRO A 183 0.30 -7.75 9.56
N ASP A 184 -0.86 -7.33 10.06
CA ASP A 184 -2.02 -8.20 10.27
C ASP A 184 -2.88 -8.27 9.01
N ALA A 185 -3.55 -9.41 8.79
CA ALA A 185 -4.52 -9.56 7.72
C ALA A 185 -5.73 -8.64 7.94
N GLN A 186 -6.09 -7.85 6.93
CA GLN A 186 -7.20 -6.90 6.95
C GLN A 186 -8.27 -7.27 5.94
N PRO A 187 -9.55 -7.01 6.23
CA PRO A 187 -10.62 -7.23 5.25
C PRO A 187 -10.41 -6.34 4.02
N PHE A 188 -10.77 -6.84 2.85
CA PHE A 188 -10.84 -6.04 1.62
C PHE A 188 -12.27 -5.96 1.09
N THR A 189 -12.53 -4.95 0.28
CA THR A 189 -13.78 -4.75 -0.45
C THR A 189 -13.47 -4.44 -1.91
N LEU A 190 -14.36 -4.82 -2.82
CA LEU A 190 -14.32 -4.41 -4.23
C LEU A 190 -15.42 -3.39 -4.47
N LYS A 191 -15.06 -2.18 -4.87
CA LYS A 191 -15.99 -1.12 -5.26
C LYS A 191 -16.07 -1.07 -6.78
N LEU A 192 -17.27 -1.06 -7.33
CA LEU A 192 -17.54 -1.11 -8.76
C LEU A 192 -18.34 0.11 -9.17
N GLU A 193 -17.87 0.85 -10.17
CA GLU A 193 -18.65 1.91 -10.81
C GLU A 193 -19.20 1.42 -12.15
N THR A 194 -20.49 1.66 -12.38
CA THR A 194 -21.13 1.29 -13.64
C THR A 194 -20.92 2.33 -14.75
N ASP A 195 -20.97 1.89 -16.01
CA ASP A 195 -21.04 2.81 -17.13
C ASP A 195 -22.36 3.62 -17.13
N GLN A 196 -22.47 4.61 -18.02
CA GLN A 196 -23.69 5.45 -18.12
C GLN A 196 -24.99 4.66 -18.40
N THR A 197 -24.89 3.35 -18.71
CA THR A 197 -26.03 2.47 -18.96
C THR A 197 -26.43 1.64 -17.74
N GLY A 198 -25.57 1.52 -16.73
CA GLY A 198 -25.76 0.68 -15.54
C GLY A 198 -25.63 -0.82 -15.81
N ASN A 199 -25.20 -1.23 -17.01
CA ASN A 199 -25.17 -2.65 -17.42
C ASN A 199 -23.76 -3.21 -17.57
N ASN A 200 -22.75 -2.34 -17.65
CA ASN A 200 -21.35 -2.75 -17.72
C ASN A 200 -20.54 -2.03 -16.64
N THR A 201 -19.45 -2.66 -16.25
CA THR A 201 -18.47 -2.10 -15.32
C THR A 201 -17.59 -1.10 -16.05
N ALA A 202 -17.52 0.12 -15.52
CA ALA A 202 -16.63 1.17 -16.00
C ALA A 202 -15.27 1.09 -15.31
N SER A 203 -15.27 0.92 -13.99
CA SER A 203 -14.08 0.73 -13.16
C SER A 203 -14.40 -0.21 -12.00
N GLU A 204 -13.36 -0.84 -11.47
CA GLU A 204 -13.44 -1.63 -10.25
C GLU A 204 -12.21 -1.30 -9.41
N THR A 205 -12.37 -1.18 -8.09
CA THR A 205 -11.32 -0.75 -7.18
C THR A 205 -11.23 -1.72 -6.02
N LEU A 206 -10.03 -2.25 -5.77
CA LEU A 206 -9.72 -3.00 -4.57
C LEU A 206 -9.43 -2.01 -3.44
N VAL A 207 -10.20 -2.10 -2.36
CA VAL A 207 -10.09 -1.23 -1.19
C VAL A 207 -9.78 -2.07 0.05
N TYR A 208 -8.74 -1.68 0.78
CA TYR A 208 -8.34 -2.37 2.01
C TYR A 208 -7.59 -1.42 2.93
N SER A 209 -7.62 -1.69 4.23
CA SER A 209 -6.76 -1.00 5.17
C SER A 209 -5.40 -1.68 5.23
N CYS A 210 -4.33 -0.91 5.29
CA CYS A 210 -3.00 -1.42 5.60
C CYS A 210 -2.27 -0.48 6.55
N ARG A 211 -1.16 -0.97 7.11
CA ARG A 211 -0.23 -0.12 7.84
C ARG A 211 0.72 0.50 6.83
N SER A 212 0.64 1.82 6.66
CA SER A 212 1.66 2.55 5.93
C SER A 212 2.74 3.01 6.92
N GLY A 213 3.99 2.69 6.60
CA GLY A 213 5.17 3.20 7.31
C GLY A 213 5.19 4.73 7.36
N LEU A 214 5.70 5.24 8.49
CA LEU A 214 5.95 6.63 8.86
C LEU A 214 4.85 7.64 8.55
N ASN A 215 4.14 7.99 9.62
CA ASN A 215 3.19 9.08 9.64
C ASN A 215 3.92 10.36 10.06
N ALA A 216 4.49 11.07 9.09
CA ALA A 216 4.65 12.54 9.05
C ALA A 216 5.81 12.94 8.14
N ASP A 217 5.66 14.05 7.42
CA ASP A 217 6.80 14.89 7.10
C ASP A 217 7.48 15.25 8.44
N VAL A 218 8.80 15.23 8.55
CA VAL A 218 9.51 15.62 9.78
C VAL A 218 9.03 16.99 10.29
N SER A 219 8.61 17.88 9.39
CA SER A 219 8.04 19.19 9.73
C SER A 219 6.63 19.16 10.35
N GLU A 220 5.91 18.05 10.19
CA GLU A 220 4.57 17.82 10.78
C GLU A 220 4.65 16.86 11.99
N ALA A 221 5.82 16.30 12.28
CA ALA A 221 6.04 15.38 13.38
C ALA A 221 6.14 16.14 14.71
N ASP A 222 5.00 16.32 15.38
CA ASP A 222 4.99 16.67 16.79
C ASP A 222 5.56 15.48 17.59
N GLY A 223 6.66 15.72 18.32
CA GLY A 223 7.39 14.72 19.09
C GLY A 223 6.48 13.89 20.00
N ASP A 224 5.40 14.48 20.50
CA ASP A 224 4.46 13.83 21.40
C ASP A 224 3.41 12.95 20.68
N SER A 225 3.06 13.27 19.44
CA SER A 225 2.01 12.58 18.66
C SER A 225 2.55 11.61 17.61
N TRP A 226 3.85 11.65 17.33
CA TRP A 226 4.49 10.77 16.35
C TRP A 226 4.25 9.29 16.64
N GLN A 227 3.96 8.53 15.59
CA GLN A 227 3.80 7.08 15.62
C GLN A 227 4.58 6.45 14.45
N PRO A 228 5.21 5.28 14.66
CA PRO A 228 5.98 4.59 13.61
C PRO A 228 5.09 4.02 12.50
N TYR A 229 3.78 3.88 12.77
CA TYR A 229 2.79 3.35 11.85
C TYR A 229 1.54 4.22 11.86
N ARG A 230 0.88 4.31 10.70
CA ARG A 230 -0.52 4.72 10.58
C ARG A 230 -1.32 3.67 9.83
N GLU A 231 -2.59 3.54 10.19
CA GLU A 231 -3.54 2.83 9.35
C GLU A 231 -3.98 3.76 8.22
N THR A 232 -3.80 3.31 6.98
CA THR A 232 -4.29 3.98 5.78
C THR A 232 -5.25 3.07 5.04
N GLU A 233 -6.28 3.65 4.46
CA GLU A 233 -7.08 2.98 3.44
C GLU A 233 -6.34 3.14 2.11
N GLU A 234 -6.05 2.02 1.47
CA GLU A 234 -5.46 1.96 0.14
C GLU A 234 -6.53 1.61 -0.87
N GLU A 235 -6.48 2.27 -2.03
CA GLU A 235 -7.38 2.03 -3.16
C GLU A 235 -6.53 1.72 -4.39
N ILE A 236 -6.69 0.51 -4.94
CA ILE A 236 -6.03 0.08 -6.18
C ILE A 236 -7.09 -0.03 -7.26
N GLU A 237 -7.05 0.88 -8.24
CA GLU A 237 -7.90 0.78 -9.41
C GLU A 237 -7.49 -0.42 -10.28
N LEU A 238 -8.45 -1.28 -10.55
CA LEU A 238 -8.29 -2.51 -11.32
C LEU A 238 -8.63 -2.22 -12.77
N TYR A 239 -7.69 -2.57 -13.65
CA TYR A 239 -7.89 -2.52 -15.09
C TYR A 239 -7.68 -3.90 -15.69
N PRO A 240 -8.36 -4.24 -16.79
CA PRO A 240 -8.02 -5.42 -17.57
C PRO A 240 -6.50 -5.43 -17.83
N GLY A 241 -5.84 -6.53 -17.45
CA GLY A 241 -4.39 -6.60 -17.39
C GLY A 241 -3.67 -6.22 -18.68
N LEU A 242 -2.39 -5.83 -18.57
CA LEU A 242 -1.52 -5.45 -19.68
C LEU A 242 -1.13 -6.61 -20.63
N GLY A 243 -1.87 -7.72 -20.58
CA GLY A 243 -1.51 -9.01 -21.18
C GLY A 243 -0.53 -9.80 -20.30
N VAL A 244 0.03 -10.86 -20.88
CA VAL A 244 1.05 -11.69 -20.24
C VAL A 244 2.37 -10.92 -20.15
N GLN A 245 2.93 -10.86 -18.95
CA GLN A 245 4.21 -10.21 -18.66
C GLN A 245 5.23 -11.31 -18.34
N GLU A 246 6.30 -11.43 -19.11
CA GLU A 246 7.29 -12.50 -18.98
C GLU A 246 8.60 -11.97 -18.38
N VAL A 247 9.05 -12.59 -17.29
CA VAL A 247 10.32 -12.29 -16.63
C VAL A 247 11.07 -13.60 -16.40
N TYR A 248 12.15 -13.83 -17.15
CA TYR A 248 12.82 -15.13 -17.23
C TYR A 248 11.84 -16.25 -17.65
N ASP A 249 11.69 -17.28 -16.81
CA ASP A 249 10.77 -18.39 -16.95
C ASP A 249 9.44 -18.19 -16.20
N MET A 250 9.24 -17.02 -15.58
CA MET A 250 8.02 -16.65 -14.87
C MET A 250 7.07 -15.87 -15.79
N ARG A 251 5.77 -16.12 -15.64
CA ARG A 251 4.71 -15.42 -16.35
C ARG A 251 3.80 -14.74 -15.33
N PHE A 252 3.49 -13.47 -15.55
CA PHE A 252 2.64 -12.67 -14.68
C PHE A 252 1.43 -12.17 -15.45
N GLN A 253 0.27 -12.24 -14.80
CA GLN A 253 -0.99 -11.67 -15.29
C GLN A 253 -1.78 -11.17 -14.09
N GLY A 254 -2.69 -10.22 -14.31
CA GLY A 254 -3.49 -9.64 -13.25
C GLY A 254 -4.28 -8.44 -13.72
N PHE A 255 -4.44 -7.47 -12.82
CA PHE A 255 -5.17 -6.23 -13.03
C PHE A 255 -4.19 -5.06 -13.10
N GLY A 256 -3.96 -4.52 -14.30
CA GLY A 256 -2.94 -3.49 -14.51
C GLY A 256 -1.54 -3.92 -14.05
N THR A 257 -1.02 -3.26 -13.03
CA THR A 257 0.29 -3.54 -12.39
C THR A 257 0.19 -4.39 -11.12
N LEU A 258 -1.03 -4.76 -10.68
CA LEU A 258 -1.25 -5.76 -9.65
C LEU A 258 -1.33 -7.15 -10.30
N VAL A 259 -0.28 -7.95 -10.16
CA VAL A 259 -0.12 -9.21 -10.90
C VAL A 259 0.14 -10.40 -9.98
N LEU A 260 -0.15 -11.60 -10.46
CA LEU A 260 0.25 -12.86 -9.82
C LEU A 260 0.97 -13.76 -10.81
N MET A 261 1.72 -14.75 -10.31
CA MET A 261 2.44 -15.70 -11.15
C MET A 261 1.49 -16.76 -11.74
N THR A 262 1.43 -16.87 -13.07
CA THR A 262 0.46 -17.71 -13.80
C THR A 262 1.12 -18.78 -14.66
N GLY A 263 0.39 -19.86 -14.92
CA GLY A 263 0.78 -20.89 -15.89
C GLY A 263 0.58 -20.45 -17.34
N GLU A 264 1.09 -21.24 -18.29
CA GLU A 264 0.96 -20.95 -19.73
C GLU A 264 -0.50 -20.87 -20.21
N ASP A 265 -1.36 -21.76 -19.71
CA ASP A 265 -2.76 -21.91 -20.12
C ASP A 265 -3.75 -21.04 -19.30
N HIS A 266 -3.24 -20.09 -18.51
CA HIS A 266 -4.10 -19.30 -17.61
C HIS A 266 -5.07 -18.41 -18.43
N PRO A 267 -6.39 -18.41 -18.12
CA PRO A 267 -7.40 -17.71 -18.93
C PRO A 267 -7.35 -16.17 -18.81
N GLY A 268 -6.53 -15.67 -17.89
CA GLY A 268 -6.41 -14.24 -17.58
C GLY A 268 -7.48 -13.80 -16.60
N PHE A 269 -7.66 -12.48 -16.51
CA PHE A 269 -8.55 -11.84 -15.54
C PHE A 269 -9.48 -10.83 -16.23
N SER A 270 -10.63 -10.59 -15.63
CA SER A 270 -11.61 -9.59 -16.05
C SER A 270 -12.16 -8.85 -14.84
N LEU A 271 -12.70 -7.66 -15.04
CA LEU A 271 -13.48 -6.98 -14.00
C LEU A 271 -14.78 -7.73 -13.74
N ASP A 272 -15.33 -7.59 -12.54
CA ASP A 272 -16.63 -8.11 -12.19
C ASP A 272 -17.75 -7.45 -12.99
N THR A 273 -18.89 -8.14 -13.12
CA THR A 273 -20.14 -7.54 -13.64
C THR A 273 -20.93 -6.88 -12.50
N PRO A 274 -21.82 -5.91 -12.79
CA PRO A 274 -22.59 -5.23 -11.74
C PRO A 274 -23.52 -6.15 -10.91
N ASP A 275 -23.80 -7.37 -11.36
CA ASP A 275 -24.59 -8.38 -10.65
C ASP A 275 -23.74 -9.43 -9.90
N ALA A 276 -22.41 -9.24 -9.88
CA ALA A 276 -21.49 -10.11 -9.15
C ALA A 276 -21.76 -10.08 -7.64
N ARG A 277 -21.36 -11.15 -6.95
CA ARG A 277 -21.48 -11.24 -5.48
C ARG A 277 -20.18 -10.76 -4.84
N GLY A 278 -20.31 -9.99 -3.76
CA GLY A 278 -19.15 -9.52 -3.00
C GLY A 278 -18.54 -8.22 -3.52
N VAL A 279 -19.20 -7.57 -4.48
CA VAL A 279 -18.87 -6.22 -4.96
C VAL A 279 -19.89 -5.20 -4.44
N GLU A 280 -19.42 -4.01 -4.10
CA GLU A 280 -20.25 -2.85 -3.80
C GLU A 280 -20.42 -2.02 -5.07
N VAL A 281 -21.67 -1.78 -5.48
CA VAL A 281 -22.00 -1.02 -6.70
C VAL A 281 -22.55 0.35 -6.29
N ASP A 282 -22.18 1.38 -7.04
CA ASP A 282 -22.58 2.78 -6.86
C ASP A 282 -24.09 3.08 -7.04
#